data_AF-V5V4P7-F1
#
_entry.id   AF-V5V4P7-F1
#
_cell.length_a   1.000
_cell.length_b   1.000
_cell.length_c   1.000
_cell.angle_alpha   90.00
_cell.angle_beta   90.00
_cell.angle_gamma   90.00
#
_symmetry.space_group_name_H-M   'P 1'
#
loop_
_entity.id
_entity.type
_entity.pdbx_description
1 polymer ?
#
loop_
_entity_poly.entity_id
_entity_poly.type
_entity_poly.pdbx_seq_one_letter_code
_entity_poly.pdbx_strand_id
1 'polypeptide(L)'
;MATVSWRSLDERVRIPSKWVTLIGEKWLTDTGETLEYWRVEKADSVIVLPLQGDYFICLPPTFRVGVQRATVDFPGGQVLPNPPQGNGAANFDPGIGDYVRWASSNHPHPLGSPGISALLGQLECLQCPAVLLKWLYQCQLASAIARFR
;
A
#
# COMPACT_ATOMS: atom_id res chain seq x y z
N MET A 1 6.26 -25.06 17.58
CA MET A 1 5.74 -24.71 16.24
C MET A 1 6.27 -25.75 15.28
N ALA A 2 5.41 -26.53 14.64
CA ALA A 2 5.84 -27.53 13.64
C ALA A 2 6.61 -26.79 12.54
N THR A 3 7.78 -27.31 12.17
CA THR A 3 8.62 -26.74 11.12
C THR A 3 7.89 -26.86 9.78
N VAL A 4 7.40 -25.74 9.27
CA VAL A 4 6.70 -25.65 7.99
C VAL A 4 7.72 -25.95 6.88
N SER A 5 7.62 -27.11 6.23
CA SER A 5 8.62 -27.61 5.26
C SER A 5 8.28 -27.26 3.81
N TRP A 6 7.78 -26.05 3.58
CA TRP A 6 7.51 -25.59 2.22
C TRP A 6 8.83 -25.33 1.50
N ARG A 7 8.95 -25.83 0.26
CA ARG A 7 10.17 -25.71 -0.54
C ARG A 7 9.85 -25.40 -2.00
N SER A 8 10.47 -24.36 -2.54
CA SER A 8 10.43 -24.11 -3.98
C SER A 8 11.17 -25.22 -4.72
N LEU A 9 10.50 -25.84 -5.70
CA LEU A 9 11.06 -26.90 -6.51
C LEU A 9 11.65 -26.34 -7.81
N ASP A 10 10.91 -25.46 -8.48
CA ASP A 10 11.27 -25.00 -9.81
C ASP A 10 10.58 -23.68 -10.18
N GLU A 11 11.27 -22.84 -10.95
CA GLU A 11 10.69 -21.67 -11.61
C GLU A 11 10.44 -22.03 -13.08
N ARG A 12 9.16 -22.06 -13.47
CA ARG A 12 8.74 -22.52 -14.80
C ARG A 12 8.69 -21.40 -15.81
N VAL A 13 8.26 -20.23 -15.36
CA VAL A 13 7.96 -19.08 -16.22
C VAL A 13 8.39 -17.81 -15.51
N ARG A 14 9.10 -16.94 -16.23
CA ARG A 14 9.41 -15.57 -15.82
C ARG A 14 9.10 -14.62 -16.96
N ILE A 15 8.14 -13.72 -16.72
CA ILE A 15 7.72 -12.72 -17.70
C ILE A 15 8.00 -11.33 -17.10
N PRO A 16 9.14 -10.71 -17.42
CA PRO A 16 9.48 -9.39 -16.94
C PRO A 16 8.73 -8.32 -17.74
N SER A 17 8.39 -7.22 -17.07
CA SER A 17 7.94 -5.98 -17.69
C SER A 17 8.59 -4.79 -17.00
N LYS A 18 8.32 -3.58 -17.51
CA LYS A 18 8.78 -2.34 -16.86
C LYS A 18 8.30 -2.21 -15.41
N TRP A 19 7.11 -2.71 -15.08
CA TRP A 19 6.43 -2.40 -13.82
C TRP A 19 6.32 -3.58 -12.87
N VAL A 20 6.22 -4.80 -13.42
CA VAL A 20 6.00 -6.05 -12.68
C VAL A 20 6.71 -7.21 -13.36
N THR A 21 7.11 -8.22 -12.59
CA THR A 21 7.55 -9.51 -13.12
C THR A 21 6.55 -10.57 -12.66
N LEU A 22 5.95 -11.28 -13.62
CA LEU A 22 5.10 -12.44 -13.33
C LEU A 22 5.97 -13.70 -13.29
N ILE A 23 5.84 -14.47 -12.21
CA ILE A 23 6.61 -15.69 -11.97
C ILE A 23 5.65 -16.84 -11.73
N GLY A 24 5.79 -17.90 -12.53
CA GLY A 24 5.12 -19.17 -12.34
C GLY A 24 6.12 -20.18 -11.76
N GLU A 25 5.82 -20.74 -10.61
CA GLU A 25 6.72 -21.60 -9.83
C GLU A 25 5.98 -22.82 -9.27
N LYS A 26 6.75 -23.85 -8.95
CA LYS A 26 6.26 -25.12 -8.42
C LYS A 26 6.81 -25.30 -7.00
N TRP A 27 5.93 -25.57 -6.05
CA TRP A 27 6.26 -25.71 -4.62
C TRP A 27 5.91 -27.08 -4.10
N LEU A 28 6.79 -27.64 -3.27
CA LEU A 28 6.46 -28.76 -2.38
C LEU A 28 5.86 -28.20 -1.10
N THR A 29 4.65 -28.63 -0.77
CA THR A 29 3.96 -28.25 0.46
C THR A 29 4.46 -29.06 1.67
N ASP A 30 4.07 -28.65 2.87
CA ASP A 30 4.27 -29.42 4.10
C ASP A 30 3.47 -30.73 4.14
N THR A 31 2.44 -30.88 3.30
CA THR A 31 1.71 -32.15 3.09
C THR A 31 2.43 -33.11 2.13
N GLY A 32 3.54 -32.68 1.52
CA GLY A 32 4.27 -33.45 0.50
C GLY A 32 3.63 -33.39 -0.89
N GLU A 33 2.56 -32.61 -1.05
CA GLU A 33 1.91 -32.36 -2.33
C GLU A 33 2.66 -31.28 -3.11
N THR A 34 2.38 -31.22 -4.41
CA THR A 34 2.95 -30.16 -5.25
C THR A 34 1.89 -29.14 -5.66
N LEU A 35 2.24 -27.86 -5.51
CA LEU A 35 1.41 -26.72 -5.88
C LEU A 35 2.05 -25.93 -7.02
N GLU A 36 1.28 -25.60 -8.04
CA GLU A 36 1.64 -24.56 -9.01
C GLU A 36 1.15 -23.20 -8.50
N TYR A 37 2.09 -22.26 -8.35
CA TYR A 37 1.82 -20.96 -7.76
C TYR A 37 2.28 -19.85 -8.71
N TRP A 38 1.44 -18.83 -8.85
CA TRP A 38 1.74 -17.64 -9.63
C TRP A 38 1.88 -16.46 -8.69
N ARG A 39 3.02 -15.79 -8.74
CA ARG A 39 3.28 -14.59 -7.95
C ARG A 39 3.77 -13.45 -8.82
N VAL A 40 3.58 -12.24 -8.29
CA VAL A 40 4.05 -11.01 -8.91
C VAL A 40 5.16 -10.43 -8.04
N GLU A 41 6.30 -10.15 -8.66
CA GLU A 41 7.33 -9.28 -8.08
C GLU A 41 7.11 -7.86 -8.62
N LYS A 42 7.18 -6.87 -7.72
CA LYS A 42 7.09 -5.45 -8.05
C LYS A 42 8.01 -4.67 -7.12
N ALA A 43 8.40 -3.46 -7.53
CA ALA A 43 9.16 -2.56 -6.68
C ALA A 43 8.39 -2.25 -5.38
N ASP A 44 9.14 -2.04 -4.29
CA ASP A 44 8.57 -1.58 -3.03
C ASP A 44 7.80 -0.28 -3.22
N SER A 45 6.70 -0.12 -2.49
CA SER A 45 5.84 1.05 -2.60
C SER A 45 5.57 1.65 -1.23
N VAL A 46 5.58 2.98 -1.14
CA VAL A 46 5.07 3.72 0.01
C VAL A 46 3.64 4.18 -0.25
N ILE A 47 2.85 4.25 0.82
CA ILE A 47 1.63 5.04 0.88
C ILE A 47 1.73 5.95 2.08
N VAL A 48 1.42 7.22 1.89
CA VAL A 48 1.44 8.26 2.91
C VAL A 48 0.01 8.59 3.28
N LEU A 49 -0.30 8.65 4.58
CA LEU A 49 -1.58 9.13 5.11
C LEU A 49 -1.37 10.57 5.59
N PRO A 50 -1.68 11.59 4.78
CA PRO A 50 -1.48 12.96 5.17
C PRO A 50 -2.62 13.38 6.09
N LEU A 51 -2.25 13.91 7.25
CA LEU A 51 -3.15 14.45 8.25
C LEU A 51 -2.97 15.96 8.30
N GLN A 52 -4.05 16.71 8.13
CA GLN A 52 -4.07 18.16 8.27
C GLN A 52 -5.25 18.58 9.15
N GLY A 53 -4.96 19.02 10.38
CA GLY A 53 -5.99 19.25 11.39
C GLY A 53 -6.83 17.99 11.59
N ASP A 54 -8.16 18.13 11.50
CA ASP A 54 -9.11 17.03 11.65
C ASP A 54 -9.48 16.36 10.31
N TYR A 55 -8.56 16.36 9.33
CA TYR A 55 -8.82 15.80 8.00
C TYR A 55 -7.70 14.89 7.50
N PHE A 56 -8.08 13.80 6.84
CA PHE A 56 -7.25 13.10 5.87
C PHE A 56 -7.25 13.83 4.54
N ILE A 57 -6.09 13.90 3.90
CA ILE A 57 -5.96 14.46 2.55
C ILE A 57 -5.71 13.33 1.55
N CYS A 58 -6.62 13.17 0.60
CA CYS A 58 -6.48 12.23 -0.51
C CYS A 58 -6.10 12.94 -1.80
N LEU A 59 -5.59 12.15 -2.75
CA LEU A 59 -5.41 12.56 -4.13
C LEU A 59 -6.78 12.86 -4.77
N PRO A 60 -6.81 13.74 -5.78
CA PRO A 60 -8.01 13.89 -6.59
C PRO A 60 -8.26 12.57 -7.32
N PRO A 61 -9.51 12.29 -7.70
CA PRO A 61 -9.83 11.12 -8.49
C PRO A 61 -8.91 11.00 -9.71
N THR A 62 -8.07 9.96 -9.73
CA THR A 62 -7.10 9.72 -10.80
C THR A 62 -7.48 8.46 -11.54
N PHE A 63 -7.44 8.48 -12.87
CA PHE A 63 -7.82 7.32 -13.68
C PHE A 63 -6.85 6.14 -13.45
N ARG A 64 -7.39 5.02 -12.97
CA ARG A 64 -6.65 3.77 -12.76
C ARG A 64 -7.02 2.77 -13.84
N VAL A 65 -6.05 2.48 -14.72
CA VAL A 65 -6.24 1.54 -15.84
C VAL A 65 -6.73 0.17 -15.37
N GLY A 66 -6.24 -0.33 -14.25
CA GLY A 66 -6.61 -1.66 -13.72
C GLY A 66 -8.08 -1.81 -13.29
N VAL A 67 -8.77 -0.71 -12.96
CA VAL A 67 -10.21 -0.70 -12.62
C VAL A 67 -11.04 0.12 -13.60
N GLN A 68 -10.40 0.68 -14.63
CA GLN A 68 -11.02 1.43 -15.74
C GLN A 68 -11.89 2.62 -15.31
N ARG A 69 -11.57 3.25 -14.17
CA ARG A 69 -12.25 4.46 -13.69
C ARG A 69 -11.34 5.34 -12.84
N ALA A 70 -11.80 6.54 -12.54
CA ALA A 70 -11.13 7.43 -11.60
C ALA A 70 -11.36 6.98 -10.16
N THR A 71 -10.30 6.91 -9.36
CA THR A 71 -10.35 6.45 -7.97
C THR A 71 -9.75 7.50 -7.03
N VAL A 72 -10.30 7.58 -5.82
CA VAL A 72 -9.71 8.32 -4.71
C VAL A 72 -8.68 7.41 -4.04
N ASP A 73 -7.46 7.93 -3.87
CA ASP A 73 -6.35 7.20 -3.26
C ASP A 73 -5.59 8.10 -2.29
N PHE A 74 -4.87 7.49 -1.34
CA PHE A 74 -3.81 8.19 -0.64
C PHE A 74 -2.59 8.42 -1.56
N PRO A 75 -1.81 9.50 -1.35
CA PRO A 75 -0.56 9.68 -2.05
C PRO A 75 0.39 8.50 -1.78
N GLY A 76 1.09 8.07 -2.82
CA GLY A 76 1.98 6.93 -2.76
C GLY A 76 2.74 6.73 -4.06
N GLY A 77 3.79 5.92 -4.01
CA GLY A 77 4.70 5.72 -5.14
C GLY A 77 5.72 4.64 -4.88
N GLN A 78 6.47 4.29 -5.93
CA GLN A 78 7.56 3.32 -5.83
C GLN A 78 8.75 3.92 -5.07
N VAL A 79 9.41 3.10 -4.27
CA VAL A 79 10.68 3.42 -3.63
C VAL A 79 11.78 3.09 -4.62
N LEU A 80 12.65 4.06 -4.92
CA LEU A 80 13.77 3.84 -5.82
C LEU A 80 14.83 2.98 -5.12
N PRO A 81 15.50 2.04 -5.81
CA PRO A 81 16.43 1.08 -5.20
C PRO A 81 17.74 1.69 -4.66
N ASN A 82 17.95 3.00 -4.78
CA ASN A 82 19.04 3.75 -4.13
C ASN A 82 18.59 5.21 -3.95
N PRO A 83 17.79 5.50 -2.91
CA PRO A 83 17.35 6.86 -2.71
C PRO A 83 18.54 7.73 -2.24
N PRO A 84 18.68 8.99 -2.71
CA PRO A 84 19.69 9.90 -2.19
C PRO A 84 19.50 10.06 -0.68
N GLN A 85 20.54 9.85 0.13
CA GLN A 85 20.43 9.85 1.59
C GLN A 85 19.86 11.17 2.13
N GLY A 86 18.57 11.17 2.51
CA GLY A 86 17.84 12.32 3.00
C GLY A 86 16.56 11.93 3.73
N ASN A 87 15.97 12.89 4.44
CA ASN A 87 14.72 12.75 5.18
C ASN A 87 13.57 12.29 4.27
N GLY A 88 13.22 11.01 4.33
CA GLY A 88 12.00 10.32 3.85
C GLY A 88 11.30 10.80 2.57
N ALA A 89 10.86 12.05 2.53
CA ALA A 89 10.19 12.71 1.41
C ALA A 89 11.10 12.98 0.19
N ALA A 90 12.44 13.08 0.37
CA ALA A 90 13.39 13.32 -0.72
C ALA A 90 13.81 12.03 -1.49
N ASN A 91 13.34 10.87 -1.03
CA ASN A 91 13.73 9.53 -1.50
C ASN A 91 12.78 8.95 -2.57
N PHE A 92 11.82 9.75 -2.99
CA PHE A 92 10.78 9.37 -3.94
C PHE A 92 11.10 9.93 -5.32
N ASP A 93 10.67 9.25 -6.39
CA ASP A 93 10.63 9.82 -7.74
C ASP A 93 10.05 11.25 -7.65
N PRO A 94 10.70 12.28 -8.24
CA PRO A 94 10.41 13.72 -8.06
C PRO A 94 8.92 14.14 -8.07
N GLY A 95 8.01 13.31 -8.57
CA GLY A 95 6.57 13.51 -8.46
C GLY A 95 6.00 13.63 -7.04
N ILE A 96 6.59 13.00 -5.99
CA ILE A 96 6.02 13.11 -4.62
C ILE A 96 6.27 14.50 -3.99
N GLY A 97 7.39 15.15 -4.28
CA GLY A 97 7.68 16.50 -3.77
C GLY A 97 6.72 17.56 -4.32
N ASP A 98 6.27 17.38 -5.55
CA ASP A 98 5.27 18.25 -6.19
C ASP A 98 3.85 17.97 -5.69
N TYR A 99 3.56 16.75 -5.21
CA TYR A 99 2.27 16.41 -4.59
C TYR A 99 1.99 17.22 -3.30
N VAL A 100 3.01 17.52 -2.51
CA VAL A 100 2.85 18.32 -1.27
C VAL A 100 2.48 19.77 -1.59
N ARG A 101 2.90 20.32 -2.75
CA ARG A 101 2.43 21.64 -3.24
C ARG A 101 1.05 21.54 -3.91
N TRP A 102 0.77 20.42 -4.58
CA TRP A 102 -0.52 20.13 -5.23
C TRP A 102 -1.68 19.94 -4.24
N ALA A 103 -1.38 19.67 -2.96
CA ALA A 103 -2.33 19.68 -1.83
C ALA A 103 -2.99 21.06 -1.56
N SER A 104 -3.02 21.95 -2.55
CA SER A 104 -3.84 23.16 -2.59
C SER A 104 -5.21 22.92 -3.26
N SER A 105 -5.41 21.75 -3.89
CA SER A 105 -6.66 21.31 -4.54
C SER A 105 -7.34 20.14 -3.81
N ASN A 106 -7.17 20.07 -2.49
CA ASN A 106 -7.48 18.93 -1.63
C ASN A 106 -8.90 18.37 -1.77
N HIS A 107 -9.01 17.04 -1.65
CA HIS A 107 -10.24 16.36 -1.27
C HIS A 107 -10.17 15.96 0.22
N PRO A 108 -10.59 16.85 1.15
CA PRO A 108 -10.48 16.59 2.58
C PRO A 108 -11.56 15.60 3.04
N HIS A 109 -11.15 14.65 3.89
CA HIS A 109 -12.05 13.67 4.52
C HIS A 109 -11.97 13.79 6.04
N PRO A 110 -13.07 14.09 6.76
CA PRO A 110 -13.03 14.31 8.21
C PRO A 110 -12.54 13.10 9.02
N LEU A 111 -11.81 13.35 10.11
CA LEU A 111 -11.25 12.35 11.03
C LEU A 111 -12.27 11.72 12.03
N GLY A 112 -13.57 11.86 11.80
CA GLY A 112 -14.60 11.20 12.60
C GLY A 112 -14.95 9.80 12.09
N SER A 113 -15.50 8.93 12.94
CA SER A 113 -15.98 7.60 12.53
C SER A 113 -16.86 7.62 11.28
N PRO A 114 -17.80 8.57 11.09
CA PRO A 114 -18.57 8.67 9.84
C PRO A 114 -17.70 9.03 8.64
N GLY A 115 -16.74 9.95 8.79
CA GLY A 115 -15.84 10.37 7.72
C GLY A 115 -14.85 9.28 7.31
N ILE A 116 -14.33 8.54 8.29
CA ILE A 116 -13.46 7.38 8.08
C ILE A 116 -14.22 6.25 7.37
N SER A 117 -15.44 5.94 7.80
CA SER A 117 -16.28 4.92 7.16
C SER A 117 -16.60 5.30 5.71
N ALA A 118 -16.97 6.56 5.47
CA ALA A 118 -17.22 7.07 4.13
C ALA A 118 -15.97 7.02 3.25
N LEU A 119 -14.79 7.33 3.80
CA LEU A 119 -13.52 7.24 3.08
C LEU A 119 -13.17 5.78 2.75
N LEU A 120 -13.32 4.85 3.68
CA LEU A 120 -13.10 3.41 3.44
C LEU A 120 -13.99 2.88 2.30
N GLY A 121 -15.22 3.38 2.18
CA GLY A 121 -16.11 3.04 1.07
C GLY A 121 -15.71 3.62 -0.30
N GLN A 122 -14.81 4.61 -0.33
CA GLN A 122 -14.33 5.25 -1.56
C GLN A 122 -12.95 4.73 -2.02
N LEU A 123 -12.15 4.20 -1.10
CA LEU A 123 -10.80 3.71 -1.39
C LEU A 123 -10.85 2.36 -2.12
N GLU A 124 -10.55 2.38 -3.42
CA GLU A 124 -10.57 1.17 -4.25
C GLU A 124 -9.22 0.46 -4.37
N CYS A 125 -8.12 1.22 -4.32
CA CYS A 125 -6.79 0.63 -4.29
C CYS A 125 -6.65 -0.17 -3.00
N LEU A 126 -6.51 -1.50 -3.08
CA LEU A 126 -6.42 -2.42 -1.93
C LEU A 126 -5.41 -1.99 -0.85
N GLN A 127 -4.35 -1.28 -1.23
CA GLN A 127 -3.32 -0.84 -0.30
C GLN A 127 -3.79 0.36 0.57
N CYS A 128 -4.63 1.26 0.04
CA CYS A 128 -5.13 2.42 0.77
C CYS A 128 -6.01 2.07 1.99
N PRO A 129 -7.06 1.24 1.88
CA PRO A 129 -7.87 0.86 3.04
C PRO A 129 -7.06 0.02 4.03
N ALA A 130 -6.11 -0.80 3.56
CA ALA A 130 -5.24 -1.57 4.44
C ALA A 130 -4.38 -0.67 5.34
N VAL A 131 -3.78 0.40 4.78
CA VAL A 131 -2.97 1.34 5.58
C VAL A 131 -3.85 2.16 6.53
N LEU A 132 -5.04 2.60 6.09
CA LEU A 132 -5.99 3.30 6.96
C LEU A 132 -6.47 2.42 8.13
N LEU A 133 -6.85 1.18 7.87
CA LEU A 133 -7.24 0.23 8.91
C LEU A 133 -6.10 -0.07 9.88
N LYS A 134 -4.87 -0.21 9.38
CA LYS A 134 -3.68 -0.35 10.23
C LYS A 134 -3.48 0.86 11.13
N TRP A 135 -3.60 2.08 10.60
CA TRP A 135 -3.49 3.31 11.39
C TRP A 135 -4.58 3.38 12.46
N LEU A 136 -5.84 3.08 12.13
CA LEU A 136 -6.95 3.03 13.08
C LEU A 136 -6.70 2.03 14.22
N TYR A 137 -6.23 0.84 13.88
CA TYR A 137 -5.86 -0.17 14.86
C TYR A 137 -4.77 0.32 15.82
N GLN A 138 -3.75 0.99 15.29
CA GLN A 138 -2.66 1.58 16.09
C GLN A 138 -3.16 2.72 17.00
N CYS A 139 -4.05 3.59 16.52
CA CYS A 139 -4.65 4.65 17.33
C CYS A 139 -5.51 4.08 18.47
N GLN A 140 -6.29 3.02 18.21
CA GLN A 140 -7.07 2.33 19.23
C GLN A 140 -6.17 1.68 20.28
N LEU A 141 -5.11 1.01 19.85
CA LEU A 141 -4.13 0.39 20.75
C LEU A 141 -3.45 1.44 21.64
N ALA A 142 -3.00 2.56 21.06
CA ALA A 142 -2.39 3.66 21.81
C ALA A 142 -3.37 4.25 22.82
N SER A 143 -4.63 4.46 22.43
CA SER A 143 -5.69 4.96 23.33
C SER A 143 -6.01 3.99 24.45
N ALA A 144 -6.01 2.68 24.17
CA ALA A 144 -6.22 1.65 25.19
C ALA A 144 -5.05 1.62 26.19
N ILE A 145 -3.81 1.64 25.71
CA ILE A 145 -2.61 1.68 26.58
C ILE A 145 -2.61 2.94 27.46
N ALA A 146 -3.01 4.09 26.92
CA ALA A 146 -3.09 5.33 27.69
C ALA A 146 -4.16 5.31 28.79
N ARG A 147 -5.20 4.47 28.69
CA ARG A 147 -6.26 4.31 29.71
C ARG A 147 -5.86 3.40 30.88
N PHE A 148 -4.79 2.61 30.73
CA PHE A 148 -4.28 1.70 31.77
C PHE A 148 -3.03 2.24 32.47
N ARG A 149 -2.62 3.49 32.17
CA ARG A 149 -1.59 4.24 32.89
C ARG A 149 -2.27 5.32 33.73
#